data_AF-G4YKT4-F1
#
_entry.id   AF-G4YKT4-F1
#
_cell.length_a   1.000
_cell.length_b   1.000
_cell.length_c   1.000
_cell.angle_alpha   90.00
_cell.angle_beta   90.00
_cell.angle_gamma   90.00
#
_symmetry.space_group_name_H-M   'P 1'
#
loop_
_entity.id
_entity.type
_entity.pdbx_description
1 polymer ?
#
loop_
_entity_poly.entity_id
_entity_poly.type
_entity_poly.pdbx_seq_one_letter_code
_entity_poly.pdbx_strand_id
1 'polypeptide(L)' 'LLAEAEGVCLSGAMIIQHAHELVVKLGIPPAQRPRLGASWLRRFQERYGFEWRRSFGESDSVKLDTATDEIERL' A
#
# COMPACT_ATOMS: atom_id res chain seq x y z
N LEU A 1 13.09 7.96 2.86
CA LEU A 1 14.50 7.48 2.89
C LEU A 1 15.05 7.13 4.29
N LEU A 2 14.32 7.33 5.40
CA LEU A 2 14.82 6.95 6.75
C LEU A 2 14.47 5.50 7.17
N ALA A 3 13.28 5.00 6.83
CA ALA A 3 12.81 3.68 7.29
C ALA A 3 13.62 2.49 6.75
N GLU A 4 14.11 2.58 5.50
CA GLU A 4 14.91 1.51 4.88
C GLU A 4 16.31 1.39 5.47
N ALA A 5 16.89 2.53 5.89
CA ALA A 5 18.19 2.54 6.55
C ALA A 5 18.14 1.91 7.96
N GLU A 6 16.94 1.84 8.55
CA GLU A 6 16.67 1.22 9.85
C GLU A 6 16.15 -0.22 9.75
N GLY A 7 16.07 -0.79 8.54
CA GLY A 7 15.54 -2.15 8.32
C GLY A 7 14.02 -2.26 8.56
N VAL A 8 13.31 -1.14 8.73
CA VAL A 8 11.86 -1.13 8.90
C VAL A 8 11.22 -1.09 7.53
N CYS A 9 10.81 -2.26 7.05
CA CYS A 9 10.20 -2.37 5.74
C CYS A 9 8.68 -2.57 5.81
N LEU A 10 7.93 -1.79 5.02
CA LEU A 10 6.47 -1.86 4.97
C LEU A 10 5.97 -3.10 4.21
N SER A 11 5.74 -4.19 4.93
CA SER A 11 5.27 -5.43 4.30
C SER A 11 3.88 -5.25 3.64
N GLY A 12 3.60 -6.06 2.62
CA GLY A 12 2.28 -6.09 1.99
C GLY A 12 1.14 -6.37 2.96
N ALA A 13 1.38 -7.18 4.00
CA ALA A 13 0.41 -7.44 5.04
C ALA A 13 0.08 -6.18 5.86
N MET A 14 1.10 -5.37 6.19
CA MET A 14 0.91 -4.09 6.88
C MET A 14 0.10 -3.11 6.03
N ILE A 15 0.37 -3.04 4.72
CA ILE A 15 -0.40 -2.19 3.80
C ILE A 15 -1.87 -2.64 3.74
N ILE A 16 -2.13 -3.95 3.63
CA ILE A 16 -3.50 -4.49 3.62
C ILE A 16 -4.22 -4.18 4.94
N GLN A 17 -3.57 -4.42 6.08
CA GLN A 17 -4.15 -4.12 7.39
C GLN A 17 -4.49 -2.64 7.51
N HIS A 18 -3.58 -1.76 7.12
CA HIS A 18 -3.80 -0.32 7.19
C HIS A 18 -4.94 0.13 6.27
N ALA A 19 -5.06 -0.47 5.07
CA ALA A 19 -6.18 -0.20 4.18
C ALA A 19 -7.53 -0.59 4.80
N HIS A 20 -7.60 -1.72 5.53
CA HIS A 20 -8.82 -2.11 6.27
C HIS A 20 -9.15 -1.11 7.37
N GLU A 21 -8.16 -0.65 8.13
CA GLU A 21 -8.35 0.37 9.17
C GLU A 21 -8.88 1.68 8.57
N LEU A 22 -8.35 2.11 7.41
CA LEU A 22 -8.82 3.30 6.72
C LEU A 22 -10.27 3.17 6.24
N VAL A 23 -10.65 2.01 5.69
CA VAL A 23 -12.05 1.75 5.28
C VAL A 23 -13.00 1.90 6.47
N VAL A 24 -12.59 1.46 7.66
CA VAL A 24 -13.37 1.64 8.89
C VAL A 24 -13.41 3.11 9.33
N LYS A 25 -12.26 3.79 9.36
CA LYS A 25 -12.16 5.21 9.74
C LYS A 25 -12.97 6.13 8.84
N LEU A 26 -13.02 5.82 7.54
CA LEU A 26 -13.80 6.57 6.54
C LEU A 26 -15.31 6.22 6.59
N GLY A 27 -15.73 5.32 7.47
CA GLY A 27 -17.14 4.96 7.64
C GLY A 27 -17.73 4.23 6.43
N ILE A 28 -16.91 3.57 5.61
CA ILE A 28 -17.39 2.89 4.40
C ILE A 28 -18.32 1.72 4.81
N PRO A 29 -19.58 1.71 4.35
CA PRO A 29 -20.53 0.65 4.68
C PRO A 29 -20.02 -0.72 4.22
N PRO A 30 -20.25 -1.82 4.99
CA PRO A 30 -19.79 -3.16 4.63
C PRO A 30 -20.11 -3.59 3.19
N ALA A 31 -21.28 -3.21 2.67
CA ALA A 31 -21.71 -3.52 1.30
C ALA A 31 -20.85 -2.83 0.21
N GLN A 32 -20.14 -1.76 0.55
CA GLN A 32 -19.32 -0.97 -0.38
C GLN A 32 -17.81 -1.15 -0.13
N ARG A 33 -17.41 -2.00 0.83
CA ARG A 33 -16.00 -2.16 1.16
C ARG A 33 -15.26 -2.87 0.02
N PRO A 34 -14.12 -2.34 -0.43
CA PRO A 34 -13.28 -3.04 -1.39
C PRO A 34 -12.74 -4.34 -0.79
N ARG A 35 -12.50 -5.33 -1.65
CA ARG A 35 -11.84 -6.59 -1.24
C ARG A 35 -10.33 -6.37 -1.15
N LEU A 36 -9.87 -5.98 0.04
CA LEU A 36 -8.47 -5.68 0.33
C LEU A 36 -7.68 -6.96 0.63
N GLY A 37 -7.30 -7.68 -0.43
CA GLY A 37 -6.44 -8.87 -0.36
C GLY A 37 -5.21 -8.76 -1.27
N ALA A 38 -4.47 -9.86 -1.44
CA ALA A 38 -3.23 -9.87 -2.23
C ALA A 38 -3.42 -9.40 -3.69
N SER A 39 -4.57 -9.72 -4.32
CA SER A 39 -4.88 -9.28 -5.67
C SER A 39 -5.15 -7.78 -5.77
N TRP A 40 -5.77 -7.19 -4.74
CA TRP A 40 -5.94 -5.74 -4.63
C TRP A 40 -4.59 -5.07 -4.40
N LEU A 41 -3.77 -5.60 -3.49
CA LEU A 41 -2.45 -5.07 -3.21
C LEU A 41 -1.58 -5.08 -4.48
N ARG A 42 -1.59 -6.15 -5.27
CA ARG A 42 -0.84 -6.23 -6.52
C ARG A 42 -1.25 -5.11 -7.49
N ARG A 43 -2.55 -4.87 -7.68
CA ARG A 43 -3.06 -3.79 -8.55
C ARG A 43 -2.73 -2.40 -8.00
N PHE A 44 -2.82 -2.23 -6.69
CA PHE A 44 -2.43 -1.00 -6.02
C PHE A 44 -0.94 -0.72 -6.27
N GLN A 45 -0.09 -1.73 -6.08
CA GLN A 45 1.34 -1.65 -6.32
C GLN A 45 1.67 -1.34 -7.80
N GLU A 46 1.04 -2.05 -8.73
CA GLU A 46 1.16 -1.80 -10.18
C GLU A 46 0.77 -0.36 -10.55
N ARG A 47 -0.33 0.16 -9.98
CA ARG A 47 -0.84 1.52 -10.27
C ARG A 47 0.12 2.61 -9.82
N TYR A 48 0.67 2.47 -8.62
CA TYR A 48 1.50 3.49 -7.99
C TYR A 48 3.01 3.22 -8.11
N GLY A 49 3.42 2.22 -8.88
CA GLY A 49 4.83 1.92 -9.17
C GLY A 49 5.62 1.34 -8.00
N PHE A 50 4.98 0.57 -7.11
CA PHE A 50 5.67 -0.19 -6.06
C PHE A 50 6.30 -1.44 -6.66
N GLU A 51 7.62 -1.60 -6.54
CA GLU A 51 8.34 -2.75 -7.09
C GLU A 51 8.40 -3.92 -6.08
N TRP A 52 8.19 -5.14 -6.57
CA TRP A 52 8.26 -6.37 -5.78
C TRP A 52 9.70 -6.88 -5.76
N ARG A 53 10.41 -6.84 -4.63
CA ARG A 53 11.61 -7.67 -4.45
C ARG A 53 11.23 -8.98 -3.78
N ARG A 54 11.22 -10.05 -4.57
CA ARG A 54 10.95 -11.43 -4.10
C ARG A 54 12.04 -12.01 -3.20
N SER A 55 13.09 -11.28 -2.88
CA SER A 55 14.29 -11.91 -2.35
C SER A 55 14.07 -12.49 -0.96
N PHE A 56 13.40 -11.80 -0.02
CA PHE A 56 13.31 -12.28 1.37
C PHE A 56 12.07 -11.80 2.16
N GLY A 57 10.91 -11.58 1.52
CA GLY A 57 9.72 -11.15 2.26
C GLY A 57 9.82 -9.74 2.86
N GLU A 58 10.80 -8.96 2.42
CA GLU A 58 11.00 -7.55 2.77
C GLU A 58 10.85 -6.68 1.52
N SER A 59 10.14 -5.58 1.75
CA SER A 59 9.54 -4.64 0.82
C SER A 59 10.57 -3.72 0.14
N ASP A 60 10.18 -3.11 -0.98
CA ASP A 60 10.93 -2.01 -1.60
C ASP A 60 10.18 -0.69 -1.33
N SER A 61 10.91 0.42 -1.45
CA SER A 61 10.40 1.78 -1.26
C SER A 61 9.27 2.13 -2.20
N VAL A 62 8.35 2.94 -1.66
CA VAL A 62 7.33 3.64 -2.44
C VAL A 62 8.01 4.76 -3.23
N LYS A 63 7.75 4.85 -4.54
CA LYS A 63 8.02 6.08 -5.30
C LYS A 63 6.98 7.12 -4.89
N LEU A 64 7.26 7.85 -3.80
CA LEU A 64 6.34 8.80 -3.19
C LEU A 64 5.89 9.90 -4.15
N ASP A 65 6.72 10.26 -5.12
CA ASP A 65 6.40 11.28 -6.13
C ASP A 65 5.18 10.86 -6.97
N THR A 66 5.17 9.62 -7.48
CA THR A 66 4.04 9.07 -8.24
C THR A 66 2.75 8.99 -7.42
N ALA A 67 2.86 8.64 -6.13
CA ALA A 67 1.70 8.55 -5.24
C ALA A 67 1.12 9.94 -4.90
N THR A 68 1.99 10.94 -4.74
CA THR A 68 1.60 12.32 -4.42
C THR A 68 0.88 12.97 -5.60
N ASP A 69 1.43 12.84 -6.81
CA ASP A 69 0.86 13.39 -8.04
C ASP A 69 -0.57 12.88 -8.34
N GLU A 70 -0.87 11.64 -7.95
CA GLU A 70 -2.20 11.05 -8.15
C GLU A 70 -3.20 11.47 -7.06
N ILE A 71 -2.75 11.69 -5.82
CA ILE A 71 -3.59 12.24 -4.75
C ILE A 71 -3.97 13.69 -5.06
N GLU A 72 -3.04 14.51 -5.57
CA GLU A 72 -3.33 15.90 -5.93
C GLU A 72 -4.29 16.05 -7.12
N ARG A 73 -4.52 14.98 -7.88
CA ARG A 73 -5.47 14.93 -9.00
C ARG A 73 -6.89 14.54 -8.61
N LEU A 74 -7.13 14.07 -7.39
CA LEU A 74 -8.44 13.66 -6.87
C LEU A 74 -9.14 14.80 -6.13
#